data_AF-G5SX65-F1
#
_entry.id   AF-G5SX65-F1
#
_cell.length_a   1.000
_cell.length_b   1.000
_cell.length_c   1.000
_cell.angle_alpha   90.00
_cell.angle_beta   90.00
_cell.angle_gamma   90.00
#
_symmetry.space_group_name_H-M   'P 1'
#
loop_
_entity.id
_entity.type
_entity.pdbx_description
1 polymer ?
#
loop_
_entity_poly.entity_id
_entity_poly.type
_entity_poly.pdbx_seq_one_letter_code
_entity_poly.pdbx_strand_id
1 'polypeptide(L)'
;NDTEYYLVAKATIEAGWKLYGQNIPPNGPIPTTFEFEKNADFELVGKTEESTPILKHDKVFNMEISYFHNQAVFKQHIKLL
;
A
#
# COMPACT_ATOMS: atom_id res chain seq x y z
N ASN A 1 8.41 22.76 -16.08
CA ASN A 1 8.78 21.34 -16.29
C ASN A 1 8.27 20.57 -15.10
N ASP A 2 7.34 19.65 -15.32
CA ASP A 2 6.85 18.76 -14.26
C ASP A 2 7.81 17.59 -14.12
N THR A 3 8.55 17.57 -13.01
CA THR A 3 9.46 16.48 -12.63
C THR A 3 8.84 15.57 -11.57
N GLU A 4 7.61 15.82 -11.15
CA GLU A 4 6.89 15.06 -10.11
C GLU A 4 5.90 14.09 -10.77
N TYR A 5 5.94 12.81 -10.38
CA TYR A 5 5.12 11.75 -10.95
C TYR A 5 4.62 10.79 -9.87
N TYR A 6 3.49 10.14 -10.14
CA TYR A 6 3.01 9.03 -9.32
C TYR A 6 3.15 7.70 -10.06
N LEU A 7 3.87 6.76 -9.45
CA LEU A 7 3.82 5.36 -9.83
C LEU A 7 2.55 4.77 -9.22
N VAL A 8 1.64 4.26 -10.07
CA VAL A 8 0.33 3.77 -9.64
C VAL A 8 0.25 2.25 -9.82
N ALA A 9 0.18 1.53 -8.70
CA ALA A 9 -0.09 0.10 -8.68
C ALA A 9 -1.58 -0.15 -8.37
N LYS A 10 -2.25 -0.95 -9.20
CA LYS A 10 -3.65 -1.34 -9.00
C LYS A 10 -3.74 -2.85 -8.82
N ALA A 11 -4.24 -3.29 -7.67
CA ALA A 11 -4.52 -4.69 -7.40
C ALA A 11 -6.00 -4.98 -7.68
N THR A 12 -6.28 -6.05 -8.43
CA THR A 12 -7.64 -6.62 -8.54
C THR A 12 -7.70 -7.85 -7.65
N ILE A 13 -8.69 -7.90 -6.76
CA ILE A 13 -8.77 -8.90 -5.69
C ILE A 13 -10.00 -9.76 -5.95
N GLU A 14 -9.78 -11.07 -6.07
CA GLU A 14 -10.85 -12.03 -6.32
C GLU A 14 -11.87 -12.08 -5.16
N ALA A 15 -13.13 -12.37 -5.47
CA ALA A 15 -14.18 -12.46 -4.48
C ALA A 15 -13.84 -13.50 -3.39
N GLY A 16 -14.05 -13.13 -2.12
CA GLY A 16 -13.71 -13.97 -0.96
C GLY A 16 -12.28 -13.77 -0.45
N TRP A 17 -11.39 -13.17 -1.23
CA TRP A 17 -10.04 -12.82 -0.82
C TRP A 17 -9.94 -11.42 -0.23
N LYS A 18 -8.88 -11.19 0.54
CA LYS A 18 -8.54 -9.90 1.13
C LYS A 18 -7.07 -9.61 0.89
N LEU A 19 -6.78 -8.36 0.57
CA LEU A 19 -5.41 -7.84 0.56
C LEU A 19 -5.21 -6.98 1.80
N TYR A 20 -4.22 -7.31 2.63
CA TYR A 20 -3.90 -6.54 3.82
C TYR A 20 -3.30 -5.17 3.47
N GLY A 21 -3.63 -4.14 4.24
CA GLY A 21 -3.06 -2.80 4.07
C GLY A 21 -1.57 -2.73 4.43
N GLN A 22 -0.97 -1.57 4.20
CA GLN A 22 0.42 -1.28 4.56
C GLN A 22 0.57 -0.99 6.07
N ASN A 23 -0.50 -0.46 6.69
CA ASN A 23 -0.50 -0.02 8.08
C ASN A 23 -1.15 -1.08 8.98
N ILE A 24 -0.35 -2.04 9.45
CA ILE A 24 -0.78 -3.11 10.35
C ILE A 24 0.05 -3.09 11.64
N PRO A 25 -0.59 -3.13 12.82
CA PRO A 25 0.14 -3.17 14.08
C PRO A 25 1.08 -4.40 14.20
N PRO A 26 2.15 -4.31 15.01
CA PRO A 26 3.01 -5.44 15.32
C PRO A 26 2.21 -6.65 15.81
N ASN A 27 2.64 -7.86 15.45
CA ASN A 27 1.97 -9.15 15.73
C ASN A 27 0.67 -9.39 14.91
N GLY A 28 0.33 -8.52 13.97
CA GLY A 28 -0.71 -8.74 12.98
C GLY A 28 -0.24 -9.60 11.79
N PRO A 29 -1.07 -9.74 10.74
CA PRO A 29 -0.68 -10.39 9.49
C PRO A 29 0.38 -9.58 8.75
N ILE A 30 1.02 -10.21 7.76
CA ILE A 30 2.04 -9.57 6.94
C ILE A 30 1.40 -8.43 6.14
N PRO A 31 1.87 -7.18 6.30
CA PRO A 31 1.35 -6.04 5.55
C PRO A 31 1.82 -6.08 4.09
N THR A 32 1.07 -5.43 3.21
CA THR A 32 1.56 -5.15 1.85
C THR A 32 2.73 -4.18 1.95
N THR A 33 3.84 -4.47 1.27
CA THR A 33 5.06 -3.65 1.31
C THR A 33 5.51 -3.34 -0.11
N PHE A 34 5.99 -2.11 -0.32
CA PHE A 34 6.61 -1.67 -1.56
C PHE A 34 8.09 -1.38 -1.32
N GLU A 35 8.94 -2.01 -2.11
CA GLU A 35 10.37 -1.74 -2.15
C GLU A 35 10.72 -1.27 -3.56
N PHE A 36 11.45 -0.16 -3.65
CA PHE A 36 11.93 0.40 -4.90
C PHE A 36 13.45 0.38 -4.89
N GLU A 37 14.05 -0.10 -5.97
CA GLU A 37 15.49 -0.02 -6.13
C GLU A 37 15.94 1.44 -6.17
N LYS A 38 17.03 1.75 -5.47
CA LYS A 38 17.61 3.09 -5.50
C LYS A 38 18.18 3.36 -6.89
N ASN A 39 17.78 4.49 -7.47
CA ASN A 39 18.28 4.97 -8.76
C ASN A 39 18.77 6.42 -8.59
N ALA A 40 19.78 6.83 -9.38
CA ALA A 40 20.24 8.21 -9.46
C ALA A 40 19.31 9.12 -10.28
N ASP A 41 18.43 8.54 -11.11
CA ASP A 41 17.54 9.27 -12.02
C ASP A 41 16.27 9.81 -11.34
N PHE A 42 15.92 9.30 -10.15
CA PHE A 42 14.74 9.74 -9.41
C PHE A 42 14.90 9.56 -7.90
N GLU A 43 14.16 10.35 -7.13
CA GLU A 43 13.99 10.18 -5.69
C GLU A 43 12.55 9.82 -5.33
N LEU A 44 12.37 9.03 -4.26
CA LEU A 44 11.06 8.75 -3.68
C LEU A 44 10.64 9.92 -2.78
N VAL A 45 9.46 10.47 -3.02
CA VAL A 45 8.87 11.52 -2.19
C VAL A 45 7.90 10.86 -1.21
N GLY A 46 8.36 10.65 0.03
CA GLY A 46 7.54 10.02 1.07
C GLY A 46 7.31 8.52 0.86
N LYS A 47 6.37 7.95 1.62
CA LYS A 47 5.98 6.54 1.56
C LYS A 47 4.90 6.31 0.51
N THR A 48 4.74 5.07 0.07
CA THR A 48 3.63 4.69 -0.81
C THR A 48 2.30 4.91 -0.09
N GLU A 49 1.41 5.66 -0.73
CA GLU A 49 0.05 5.90 -0.25
C GLU A 49 -0.85 4.73 -0.66
N GLU A 50 -1.84 4.41 0.17
CA GLU A 50 -2.87 3.42 -0.13
C GLU A 50 -4.24 4.08 -0.24
N SER A 51 -5.11 3.55 -1.11
CA SER A 51 -6.53 3.88 -1.13
C SER A 51 -7.17 3.59 0.23
N THR A 52 -8.33 4.18 0.53
CA THR A 52 -9.02 3.98 1.82
C THR A 52 -9.29 2.50 2.09
N PRO A 53 -8.68 1.89 3.14
CA PRO A 53 -8.90 0.50 3.48
C PRO A 53 -10.20 0.33 4.27
N ILE A 54 -10.69 -0.91 4.33
CA ILE A 54 -11.66 -1.32 5.33
C ILE A 54 -10.92 -1.65 6.61
N LEU A 55 -11.34 -1.04 7.72
CA LEU A 55 -10.89 -1.38 9.05
C LEU A 55 -11.87 -2.35 9.70
N LYS A 56 -11.35 -3.44 10.27
CA LYS A 56 -12.17 -4.40 11.02
C LYS A 56 -11.37 -5.04 12.14
N HIS A 57 -12.02 -5.22 13.29
CA HIS A 57 -11.46 -6.03 14.37
C HIS A 57 -11.38 -7.50 13.94
N ASP A 58 -10.17 -8.02 13.91
CA ASP A 58 -9.90 -9.43 13.64
C ASP A 58 -9.81 -10.20 14.95
N LYS A 59 -10.56 -11.30 15.06
CA LYS A 59 -10.63 -12.10 16.29
C LYS A 59 -9.40 -12.96 16.51
N VAL A 60 -8.67 -13.33 15.45
CA VAL A 60 -7.46 -14.17 15.53
C VAL A 60 -6.32 -13.34 16.10
N PHE A 61 -6.16 -12.12 15.61
CA PHE A 61 -5.11 -11.20 16.04
C PHE A 61 -5.53 -10.29 17.21
N ASN A 62 -6.84 -10.26 17.51
CA ASN A 62 -7.45 -9.41 18.52
C ASN A 62 -7.07 -7.92 18.38
N MET A 63 -7.07 -7.42 17.15
CA MET A 63 -6.71 -6.03 16.82
C MET A 63 -7.49 -5.54 15.59
N GLU A 64 -7.49 -4.23 15.37
CA GLU A 64 -7.98 -3.66 14.12
C GLU A 64 -6.99 -3.92 12.98
N ILE A 65 -7.49 -4.51 11.90
CA ILE A 65 -6.73 -4.80 10.69
C ILE A 65 -7.32 -4.02 9.52
N SER A 66 -6.44 -3.38 8.76
CA SER A 66 -6.75 -2.75 7.48
C SER A 66 -6.67 -3.78 6.35
N TYR A 67 -7.69 -3.83 5.50
CA TYR A 67 -7.69 -4.67 4.31
C TYR A 67 -8.56 -4.11 3.19
N PHE A 68 -8.37 -4.65 1.99
CA PHE A 68 -9.11 -4.34 0.78
C PHE A 68 -9.85 -5.58 0.26
N HIS A 69 -10.96 -5.35 -0.44
CA HIS A 69 -11.66 -6.35 -1.24
C HIS A 69 -11.96 -5.76 -2.62
N ASN A 70 -12.10 -6.61 -3.64
CA ASN A 70 -12.31 -6.26 -5.05
C ASN A 70 -11.16 -5.47 -5.71
N GLN A 71 -10.71 -4.37 -5.11
CA GLN A 71 -9.64 -3.53 -5.64
C GLN A 71 -8.85 -2.83 -4.53
N ALA A 72 -7.56 -2.60 -4.77
CA ALA A 72 -6.75 -1.65 -4.01
C ALA A 72 -5.91 -0.81 -4.98
N VAL A 73 -5.65 0.45 -4.63
CA VAL A 73 -4.77 1.34 -5.39
C VAL A 73 -3.68 1.87 -4.48
N PHE A 74 -2.44 1.74 -4.93
CA PHE A 74 -1.27 2.26 -4.25
C PHE A 74 -0.55 3.27 -5.13
N LYS A 75 -0.06 4.34 -4.53
CA LYS A 75 0.60 5.44 -5.24
C LYS A 75 1.91 5.78 -4.56
N GLN A 76 3.01 5.63 -5.27
CA GLN A 76 4.31 6.15 -4.84
C GLN A 76 4.60 7.44 -5.58
N HIS A 77 4.82 8.52 -4.82
CA HIS A 77 5.24 9.79 -5.39
C HIS A 77 6.76 9.76 -5.65
N ILE A 78 7.17 10.17 -6.84
CA ILE A 78 8.57 10.24 -7.25
C ILE A 78 8.87 11.59 -7.88
N LYS A 79 10.12 12.02 -7.76
CA LYS A 79 10.63 13.19 -8.43
C LYS A 79 11.83 12.82 -9.29
N LEU A 80 11.78 13.15 -10.57
CA LEU A 80 12.91 13.02 -11.48
C LEU A 80 13.99 14.05 -11.14
N LEU A 81 15.25 13.61 -11.17
CA LEU A 81 16.44 14.39 -10.82
C LEU A 81 17.17 14.92 -12.06
#